data_AF-A0A933Y8B5-F1
#
_entry.id   AF-A0A933Y8B5-F1
#
_cell.length_a   1.000
_cell.length_b   1.000
_cell.length_c   1.000
_cell.angle_alpha   90.00
_cell.angle_beta   90.00
_cell.angle_gamma   90.00
#
_symmetry.space_group_name_H-M   'P 1'
#
loop_
_entity.id
_entity.type
_entity.pdbx_description
1 polymer ?
#
loop_
_entity_poly.entity_id
_entity_poly.type
_entity_poly.pdbx_seq_one_letter_code
_entity_poly.pdbx_strand_id
1 'polypeptide(L)'
;MSLLRFVFALALLTTPAVAFASAPRTFLELSNVVVTILNDATAVLVVAGIVVYFYGVSTNILNFSNEAGEKLRAYFLWGIIVLFVMVSIWGILRLLQDTLFGGSVGNPTTGEVQTASNGFETPQFVSE
;
A
#
# COMPACT_ATOMS: atom_id res chain seq x y z
N MET A 1 1.15 -14.03 25.66
CA MET A 1 1.20 -12.57 25.43
C MET A 1 2.60 -11.96 25.56
N SER A 2 3.51 -12.51 26.37
CA SER A 2 4.87 -11.95 26.54
C SER A 2 5.77 -12.09 25.31
N LEU A 3 5.63 -13.17 24.52
CA LEU A 3 6.42 -13.40 23.31
C LEU A 3 6.10 -12.39 22.19
N LEU A 4 4.81 -12.10 21.96
CA LEU A 4 4.38 -11.10 20.97
C LEU A 4 4.90 -9.70 21.32
N ARG A 5 4.93 -9.35 22.61
CA ARG A 5 5.50 -8.10 23.11
C ARG A 5 7.02 -8.02 22.91
N PHE A 6 7.73 -9.13 23.09
CA PHE A 6 9.17 -9.21 22.81
C PHE A 6 9.47 -9.09 21.31
N VAL A 7 8.68 -9.72 20.45
CA VAL A 7 8.83 -9.59 18.99
C VAL A 7 8.55 -8.16 18.53
N PHE A 8 7.50 -7.53 19.07
CA PHE A 8 7.18 -6.13 18.77
C PHE A 8 8.28 -5.19 19.26
N ALA A 9 8.79 -5.38 20.49
CA ALA A 9 9.87 -4.58 21.06
C ALA A 9 11.20 -4.76 20.31
N LEU A 10 11.51 -5.98 19.89
CA LEU A 10 12.70 -6.27 19.10
C LEU A 10 12.61 -5.64 17.71
N ALA A 11 11.46 -5.76 17.04
CA ALA A 11 11.19 -5.11 15.76
C ALA A 11 11.32 -3.59 15.87
N LEU A 12 10.78 -2.99 16.94
CA LEU A 12 10.83 -1.54 17.20
C LEU A 12 12.24 -1.03 17.54
N LEU A 13 13.10 -1.89 18.09
CA LEU A 13 14.48 -1.54 18.44
C LEU A 13 15.44 -1.72 17.26
N THR A 14 15.15 -2.67 16.37
CA THR A 14 15.94 -2.87 15.15
C THR A 14 15.58 -1.86 14.07
N THR A 15 14.34 -1.35 14.01
CA THR A 15 13.89 -0.44 12.95
C THR A 15 14.74 0.84 12.83
N PRO A 16 15.17 1.52 13.90
CA PRO A 16 16.09 2.65 13.76
C PRO A 16 17.48 2.21 13.29
N ALA A 17 18.00 1.09 13.81
CA ALA A 17 19.33 0.62 13.48
C ALA A 17 19.51 0.24 12.00
N VAL A 18 18.50 -0.37 11.36
CA VAL A 18 18.51 -0.60 9.90
C VAL A 18 18.31 0.68 9.10
N ALA A 19 17.56 1.66 9.61
CA ALA A 19 17.37 2.94 8.92
C ALA A 19 18.66 3.78 8.83
N PHE A 20 19.54 3.71 9.84
CA PHE A 20 20.81 4.46 9.85
C PHE A 20 21.94 3.80 9.04
N ALA A 21 21.83 2.52 8.66
CA ALA A 21 22.88 1.80 7.90
C ALA A 21 22.85 2.11 6.39
N SER A 22 21.69 2.50 5.86
CA SER A 22 21.46 2.83 4.45
C SER A 22 21.17 4.32 4.29
N ALA A 23 22.07 5.18 4.76
CA ALA A 23 21.92 6.63 4.61
C ALA A 23 21.96 7.01 3.10
N PRO A 24 20.89 7.63 2.56
CA PRO A 24 20.85 8.06 1.16
C PRO A 24 21.97 9.04 0.85
N ARG A 25 22.69 8.82 -0.25
CA ARG A 25 23.77 9.69 -0.72
C ARG A 25 23.35 10.61 -1.86
N THR A 26 22.19 10.35 -2.46
CA THR A 26 21.63 11.15 -3.56
C THR A 26 20.19 11.60 -3.26
N PHE A 27 19.75 12.67 -3.92
CA PHE A 27 18.36 13.13 -3.82
C PHE A 27 17.37 12.04 -4.27
N LEU A 28 17.73 11.25 -5.29
CA LEU A 28 16.92 10.16 -5.81
C LEU A 28 16.76 9.03 -4.78
N GLU A 29 17.84 8.66 -4.08
CA GLU A 29 17.75 7.68 -2.99
C GLU A 29 16.89 8.19 -1.84
N LEU A 30 17.02 9.48 -1.48
CA LEU A 30 16.19 10.08 -0.43
C LEU A 30 14.70 10.07 -0.83
N SER A 31 14.37 10.45 -2.06
CA SER A 31 12.99 10.43 -2.54
C SER A 31 12.42 9.01 -2.54
N ASN A 32 13.22 8.01 -2.93
CA ASN A 32 12.77 6.61 -2.92
C ASN A 32 12.51 6.09 -1.49
N VAL A 33 13.35 6.45 -0.52
CA VAL A 33 13.13 6.10 0.89
C VAL A 33 11.82 6.72 1.39
N VAL A 34 11.57 7.99 1.11
CA VAL A 34 10.33 8.67 1.51
C VAL A 34 9.11 8.02 0.87
N VAL A 35 9.16 7.75 -0.44
CA VAL A 35 8.06 7.09 -1.17
C VAL A 35 7.78 5.70 -0.60
N THR A 36 8.84 4.94 -0.28
CA THR A 36 8.71 3.59 0.31
C THR A 36 8.03 3.65 1.68
N ILE A 37 8.46 4.56 2.55
CA ILE A 37 7.85 4.72 3.88
C ILE A 37 6.38 5.12 3.78
N LEU A 38 6.04 6.05 2.86
CA LEU A 38 4.66 6.48 2.66
C LEU A 38 3.79 5.36 2.09
N ASN A 39 4.32 4.55 1.17
CA ASN A 39 3.63 3.40 0.63
C ASN A 39 3.31 2.37 1.72
N ASP A 40 4.33 1.99 2.51
CA ASP A 40 4.18 1.03 3.60
C ASP A 40 3.22 1.56 4.67
N ALA A 41 3.36 2.83 5.06
CA ALA A 41 2.45 3.47 6.00
C ALA A 41 1.00 3.47 5.48
N THR A 42 0.79 3.78 4.19
CA THR A 42 -0.54 3.74 3.57
C THR A 42 -1.12 2.33 3.62
N ALA A 43 -0.35 1.30 3.27
CA ALA A 43 -0.79 -0.09 3.34
C ALA A 43 -1.19 -0.49 4.76
N VAL A 44 -0.38 -0.12 5.76
CA VAL A 44 -0.68 -0.36 7.17
C VAL A 44 -1.95 0.38 7.61
N LEU A 45 -2.12 1.65 7.21
CA LEU A 45 -3.32 2.43 7.51
C LEU A 45 -4.58 1.83 6.89
N VAL A 46 -4.50 1.29 5.67
CA VAL A 46 -5.65 0.63 5.03
C VAL A 46 -6.06 -0.60 5.83
N VAL A 47 -5.10 -1.47 6.20
CA VAL A 47 -5.38 -2.66 7.01
C VAL A 47 -5.95 -2.26 8.37
N ALA A 48 -5.33 -1.30 9.06
CA ALA A 48 -5.81 -0.81 10.35
C ALA A 48 -7.21 -0.18 10.24
N GLY A 49 -7.47 0.60 9.19
CA GLY A 49 -8.76 1.24 8.92
C GLY A 49 -9.86 0.21 8.72
N ILE A 50 -9.59 -0.89 8.01
CA ILE A 50 -10.52 -2.00 7.85
C ILE A 50 -10.84 -2.62 9.22
N VAL A 51 -9.82 -2.92 10.03
CA VAL A 51 -10.00 -3.52 11.37
C VAL A 51 -10.84 -2.60 12.27
N VAL A 52 -10.52 -1.31 12.30
CA VAL A 52 -11.26 -0.31 13.11
C VAL A 52 -12.69 -0.17 12.63
N TYR A 53 -12.92 -0.18 11.31
CA TYR A 53 -14.26 -0.12 10.75
C TYR A 53 -15.12 -1.31 11.19
N PHE A 54 -14.60 -2.53 11.05
CA PHE A 54 -15.32 -3.74 11.48
C PHE A 54 -15.54 -3.78 13.00
N TYR A 55 -14.58 -3.31 13.79
CA TYR A 55 -14.73 -3.18 15.23
C TYR A 55 -15.87 -2.20 15.61
N GLY A 56 -15.92 -1.04 14.94
CA GLY A 56 -16.97 -0.04 15.13
C GLY A 56 -18.35 -0.56 14.73
N VAL A 57 -18.43 -1.25 13.59
CA VAL A 57 -19.65 -1.93 13.12
C VAL A 57 -20.14 -2.97 14.12
N SER A 58 -19.25 -3.87 14.57
CA SER A 58 -19.62 -4.97 15.48
C SER A 58 -20.08 -4.46 16.84
N THR A 59 -19.54 -3.35 17.33
CA THR A 59 -19.96 -2.75 18.60
C THR A 59 -21.29 -2.01 18.46
N ASN A 60 -21.49 -1.31 17.35
CA ASN A 60 -22.70 -0.52 17.12
C ASN A 60 -23.93 -1.39 16.86
N ILE A 61 -23.79 -2.54 16.16
CA ILE A 61 -24.93 -3.41 15.86
C ILE A 61 -25.60 -3.98 17.11
N LEU A 62 -24.83 -4.22 18.18
CA LEU A 62 -25.34 -4.76 19.45
C LEU A 62 -26.17 -3.75 20.25
N ASN A 63 -26.04 -2.45 19.96
CA ASN A 63 -26.69 -1.37 20.71
C ASN A 63 -27.96 -0.82 20.03
N PHE A 64 -28.28 -1.24 18.81
CA PHE A 64 -29.39 -0.69 18.02
C PHE A 64 -30.58 -1.66 17.94
N SER A 65 -31.37 -1.75 19.01
CA SER A 65 -32.41 -2.79 19.12
C SER A 65 -33.82 -2.42 18.66
N ASN A 66 -34.26 -1.16 18.53
CA ASN A 66 -35.69 -0.92 18.22
C ASN A 66 -36.11 0.27 17.32
N GLU A 67 -35.32 1.33 17.12
CA GLU A 67 -35.73 2.48 16.24
C GLU A 67 -34.64 2.98 15.29
N ALA A 68 -33.48 2.31 15.24
CA ALA A 68 -32.29 2.86 14.60
C ALA A 68 -32.00 2.32 13.19
N GLY A 69 -32.92 1.58 12.56
CA GLY A 69 -32.66 0.89 11.29
C GLY A 69 -32.17 1.81 10.17
N GLU A 70 -32.71 3.02 10.06
CA GLU A 70 -32.31 3.97 9.02
C GLU A 70 -30.92 4.58 9.30
N LYS A 71 -30.66 4.99 10.55
CA LYS A 71 -29.33 5.49 10.96
C LYS A 71 -28.26 4.42 10.86
N LEU A 72 -28.59 3.18 11.17
CA LEU A 72 -27.71 2.03 11.06
C LEU A 72 -27.33 1.77 9.60
N ARG A 73 -28.32 1.76 8.69
CA ARG A 73 -28.09 1.64 7.24
C ARG A 73 -27.19 2.77 6.72
N ALA A 74 -27.45 4.00 7.13
CA ALA A 74 -26.62 5.15 6.75
C ALA A 74 -25.16 5.00 7.24
N TYR A 75 -24.95 4.49 8.46
CA TYR A 75 -23.62 4.23 9.01
C TYR A 75 -22.85 3.17 8.21
N PHE A 76 -23.52 2.08 7.84
CA PHE A 76 -22.93 1.05 6.99
C PHE A 76 -22.53 1.59 5.61
N LEU A 77 -23.43 2.34 4.96
CA LEU A 77 -23.17 2.93 3.65
C LEU A 77 -22.00 3.90 3.69
N TRP A 78 -21.96 4.81 4.67
CA TRP A 78 -20.86 5.75 4.82
C TRP A 78 -19.52 5.04 5.05
N GLY A 79 -19.51 3.99 5.85
CA GLY A 79 -18.33 3.17 6.07
C GLY A 79 -17.79 2.51 4.80
N ILE A 80 -18.68 1.87 4.04
CA ILE A 80 -18.33 1.23 2.77
C ILE A 80 -17.79 2.27 1.77
N ILE A 81 -18.38 3.46 1.72
CA ILE A 81 -17.90 4.55 0.86
C ILE A 81 -16.46 4.95 1.23
N VAL A 82 -16.17 5.12 2.52
CA VAL A 82 -14.81 5.46 2.98
C VAL A 82 -13.80 4.37 2.61
N LEU A 83 -14.15 3.11 2.84
CA LEU A 83 -13.30 1.97 2.46
C LEU A 83 -13.08 1.92 0.95
N PHE A 84 -14.13 2.13 0.16
CA PHE A 84 -14.05 2.16 -1.29
C PHE A 84 -13.12 3.26 -1.77
N VAL A 85 -13.23 4.48 -1.25
CA VAL A 85 -12.35 5.61 -1.63
C VAL A 85 -10.90 5.33 -1.26
N MET A 86 -10.63 4.80 -0.06
CA MET A 86 -9.27 4.44 0.37
C MET A 86 -8.58 3.47 -0.60
N VAL A 87 -9.28 2.42 -1.04
CA VAL A 87 -8.72 1.44 -2.00
C VAL A 87 -8.69 2.00 -3.42
N SER A 88 -9.70 2.78 -3.80
CA SER A 88 -9.85 3.30 -5.18
C SER A 88 -8.77 4.32 -5.54
N ILE A 89 -8.27 5.12 -4.59
CA ILE A 89 -7.19 6.08 -4.87
C ILE A 89 -5.96 5.36 -5.45
N TRP A 90 -5.58 4.20 -4.91
CA TRP A 90 -4.44 3.42 -5.44
C TRP A 90 -4.65 2.96 -6.89
N GLY A 91 -5.86 2.47 -7.19
CA GLY A 91 -6.23 2.05 -8.54
C GLY A 91 -6.25 3.21 -9.53
N ILE A 92 -6.86 4.33 -9.15
CA ILE A 92 -6.98 5.53 -9.98
C ILE A 92 -5.60 6.14 -10.24
N LEU A 93 -4.75 6.24 -9.22
CA LEU A 93 -3.38 6.76 -9.39
C LEU A 93 -2.57 5.91 -10.36
N ARG A 94 -2.70 4.57 -10.31
CA ARG A 94 -2.04 3.68 -11.26
C ARG A 94 -2.56 3.86 -12.69
N LEU A 95 -3.88 3.91 -12.86
CA LEU A 95 -4.49 4.15 -14.17
C LEU A 95 -4.08 5.52 -14.74
N LEU A 96 -3.98 6.53 -13.88
CA LEU A 96 -3.55 7.87 -14.27
C LEU A 96 -2.08 7.87 -14.68
N GLN A 97 -1.22 7.15 -13.95
CA GLN A 97 0.19 6.99 -14.32
C GLN A 97 0.34 6.27 -15.66
N ASP A 98 -0.38 5.17 -15.85
CA ASP A 98 -0.35 4.38 -17.08
C ASP A 98 -0.85 5.20 -18.28
N THR A 99 -1.91 5.99 -18.09
CA THR A 99 -2.52 6.83 -19.13
C THR A 99 -1.69 8.06 -19.48
N LEU A 100 -1.13 8.76 -18.49
CA LEU A 100 -0.43 10.03 -18.71
C LEU A 100 1.06 9.86 -18.99
N PHE A 101 1.69 8.81 -18.46
CA PHE A 101 3.13 8.59 -18.56
C PHE A 101 3.50 7.30 -19.33
N GLY A 102 2.51 6.60 -19.91
CA GLY A 102 2.73 5.55 -20.90
C GLY A 102 3.17 4.20 -20.34
N GLY A 103 2.72 3.82 -19.14
CA GLY A 103 2.90 2.48 -18.54
C GLY A 103 4.33 2.04 -18.22
N SER A 104 5.33 2.86 -18.57
CA SER A 104 6.73 2.59 -18.28
C SER A 104 7.09 3.14 -16.90
N VAL A 105 6.68 2.42 -15.85
CA VAL A 105 7.29 2.57 -14.53
C VAL A 105 8.66 1.91 -14.60
N GLY A 106 9.63 2.62 -15.19
CA GLY A 106 11.02 2.19 -15.18
C GLY A 106 11.51 2.11 -13.75
N ASN A 107 11.91 0.92 -13.28
CA ASN A 107 12.58 0.77 -12.01
C ASN A 107 13.92 1.54 -12.07
N PRO A 108 14.08 2.68 -11.36
CA PRO A 108 15.23 3.57 -11.56
C PRO A 108 16.55 2.94 -11.11
N THR A 109 16.49 1.79 -10.43
CA THR A 109 17.64 1.05 -9.91
C THR A 109 18.25 0.05 -10.88
N THR A 110 17.52 -0.40 -11.92
CA THR A 110 18.04 -1.40 -12.89
C THR A 110 18.16 -0.85 -14.30
N GLY A 111 17.54 0.30 -14.63
CA GLY A 111 17.55 0.83 -16.00
C GLY A 111 16.83 -0.07 -17.02
N GLU A 112 16.20 -1.15 -16.54
CA GLU A 112 15.47 -2.09 -17.36
C GLU A 112 14.04 -1.57 -17.55
N VAL A 113 13.75 -1.11 -18.76
CA VAL A 113 12.36 -1.02 -19.23
C VAL A 113 11.87 -2.46 -19.35
N GLN A 114 10.98 -2.90 -18.46
CA GLN A 114 10.24 -4.14 -18.63
C GLN A 114 9.31 -3.99 -19.83
N THR A 115 9.88 -4.16 -21.02
CA THR A 115 9.11 -4.48 -22.21
C THR A 115 8.55 -5.87 -21.92
N ALA A 116 7.22 -5.97 -21.80
CA ALA A 116 6.52 -7.25 -21.72
C ALA A 116 7.20 -8.20 -22.72
N SER A 117 7.67 -9.36 -22.23
CA SER A 117 8.44 -10.31 -23.03
C SER A 117 7.74 -10.55 -24.36
N ASN A 118 8.18 -9.85 -25.40
CA ASN A 118 7.63 -9.99 -26.72
C ASN A 118 8.08 -11.38 -27.16
N GLY A 119 7.13 -12.30 -27.33
CA GLY A 119 7.33 -13.67 -27.79
C GLY A 119 7.83 -13.78 -29.23
N PHE A 120 8.64 -12.82 -29.67
CA PHE A 120 9.37 -12.82 -30.90
C PHE A 120 10.83 -12.52 -30.55
N GLU A 121 11.54 -13.55 -30.12
CA GLU A 121 13.00 -13.54 -30.03
C GLU A 121 13.53 -13.21 -31.44
N THR A 122 14.23 -12.09 -31.58
CA THR A 122 14.92 -11.80 -32.84
C THR A 122 16.01 -12.86 -33.03
N PRO A 123 16.01 -13.60 -34.15
CA PRO A 123 16.99 -14.66 -34.35
C PRO A 123 18.41 -14.08 -34.27
N GLN A 124 19.18 -14.62 -33.34
CA GLN A 124 20.60 -14.31 -33.17
C GLN A 124 21.33 -14.94 -34.35
N PHE A 125 21.71 -14.13 -35.34
CA PHE A 125 22.62 -14.58 -36.39
C PHE A 125 24.00 -14.78 -35.76
N VAL A 126 24.36 -16.02 -35.48
CA VAL A 126 25.72 -16.42 -35.09
C VAL A 126 26.61 -16.19 -36.30
N SER A 127 27.50 -15.20 -36.21
CA SER A 127 28.59 -15.03 -37.16
C SER A 127 29.73 -15.98 -36.76
N GLU A 128 29.92 -17.05 -37.53
CA GLU A 128 31.18 -17.80 -37.58
C GLU A 128 32.28 -16.98 -38.25
#